data_AF-A0A430QP68-F1
#
_entry.id   AF-A0A430QP68-F1
#
_cell.length_a   1.000
_cell.length_b   1.000
_cell.length_c   1.000
_cell.angle_alpha   90.00
_cell.angle_beta   90.00
_cell.angle_gamma   90.00
#
_symmetry.space_group_name_H-M   'P 1'
#
loop_
_entity.id
_entity.type
_entity.pdbx_description
1 polymer ?
#
loop_
_entity_poly.entity_id
_entity_poly.type
_entity_poly.pdbx_seq_one_letter_code
_entity_poly.pdbx_strand_id
1 'polypeptide(L)'
;MLVQHKKTSNFFALKILDKAKIIKLKQVQHTLNEKRILQAIDFPFLIRLEYSFKNEVYLFLGLEYVSGGEMFSYLRRKGRFR
;
A
#
# COMPACT_ATOMS: atom_id res chain seq x y z
N MET A 1 4.76 5.28 -2.64
CA MET A 1 5.01 6.40 -3.58
C MET A 1 3.68 7.06 -3.90
N LEU A 2 3.56 8.40 -3.86
CA LEU A 2 2.35 9.10 -4.31
C LEU A 2 2.30 9.10 -5.84
N VAL A 3 1.17 8.72 -6.43
CA VAL A 3 0.96 8.72 -7.88
C VAL A 3 -0.40 9.32 -8.22
N GLN A 4 -0.53 9.87 -9.42
CA GLN A 4 -1.78 10.39 -9.95
C GLN A 4 -2.22 9.57 -11.16
N HIS A 5 -3.48 9.14 -11.18
CA HIS A 5 -4.05 8.46 -12.32
C HIS A 5 -4.32 9.47 -13.46
N LYS A 6 -3.68 9.27 -14.61
CA LYS A 6 -3.65 10.25 -15.71
C LYS A 6 -5.01 10.67 -16.25
N LYS A 7 -6.01 9.78 -16.22
CA LYS A 7 -7.34 10.04 -16.80
C LYS A 7 -8.32 10.65 -15.81
N THR A 8 -8.25 10.23 -14.54
CA THR A 8 -9.23 10.65 -13.52
C THR A 8 -8.67 11.72 -12.58
N SER A 9 -7.37 12.01 -12.65
CA SER A 9 -6.66 12.90 -11.73
C SER A 9 -6.67 12.47 -10.26
N ASN A 10 -7.18 11.27 -9.96
CA ASN A 10 -7.22 10.72 -8.60
C ASN A 10 -5.82 10.36 -8.11
N PHE A 11 -5.58 10.57 -6.82
CA PHE A 11 -4.31 10.26 -6.16
C PHE A 11 -4.34 8.90 -5.46
N PHE A 12 -3.23 8.18 -5.53
CA PHE A 12 -3.06 6.85 -4.93
C PHE A 12 -1.70 6.71 -4.25
N ALA A 13 -1.64 5.84 -3.25
CA ALA A 13 -0.39 5.36 -2.68
C ALA A 13 0.04 4.07 -3.39
N LEU A 14 1.05 4.14 -4.25
CA LEU A 14 1.61 2.99 -4.95
C LEU A 14 2.68 2.30 -4.08
N LYS A 15 2.40 1.05 -3.69
CA LYS A 15 3.36 0.13 -3.08
C LYS A 15 4.01 -0.70 -4.20
N ILE A 16 5.34 -0.58 -4.32
CA ILE A 16 6.15 -1.27 -5.33
C ILE A 16 6.97 -2.34 -4.63
N LEU A 17 6.88 -3.59 -5.09
CA LEU A 17 7.56 -4.72 -4.49
C LEU A 17 8.42 -5.43 -5.53
N ASP A 18 9.71 -5.56 -5.23
CA ASP A 18 10.67 -6.30 -6.05
C ASP A 18 10.49 -7.82 -5.87
N LYS A 19 10.24 -8.54 -6.97
CA LYS A 19 10.01 -9.99 -6.92
C LYS A 19 11.25 -10.77 -6.48
N ALA A 20 12.44 -10.38 -6.94
CA ALA A 20 13.67 -11.04 -6.54
C ALA A 20 13.91 -10.87 -5.04
N LYS A 21 13.61 -9.68 -4.49
CA LYS A 21 13.69 -9.41 -3.05
C LYS A 21 12.66 -10.22 -2.26
N ILE A 22 11.42 -10.34 -2.76
CA ILE A 22 10.37 -11.16 -2.12
C ILE A 22 10.82 -12.62 -2.02
N ILE A 23 11.36 -13.19 -3.10
CA ILE A 23 11.84 -14.58 -3.14
C ILE A 23 13.00 -14.76 -2.16
N LYS A 24 14.00 -13.87 -2.21
CA LYS A 24 15.18 -13.91 -1.32
C LYS A 24 14.78 -13.87 0.16
N LEU A 25 13.77 -13.07 0.51
CA LEU A 25 13.27 -12.94 1.88
C LEU A 25 12.21 -13.99 2.25
N LYS A 26 11.90 -14.95 1.36
CA LYS A 26 10.85 -15.96 1.54
C LYS A 26 9.47 -15.37 1.87
N GLN A 27 9.14 -14.20 1.29
CA GLN A 27 7.91 -13.45 1.54
C GLN A 27 6.81 -13.68 0.49
N VAL A 28 6.94 -14.70 -0.35
CA VAL A 28 6.00 -14.95 -1.46
C VAL A 28 4.58 -15.13 -0.95
N GLN A 29 4.37 -16.05 0.01
CA GLN A 29 3.03 -16.32 0.53
C GLN A 29 2.43 -15.11 1.26
N HIS A 30 3.23 -14.39 2.06
CA HIS A 30 2.80 -13.17 2.74
C HIS A 30 2.35 -12.10 1.75
N THR A 31 3.08 -11.91 0.65
CA THR A 31 2.73 -10.93 -0.38
C THR A 31 1.44 -11.31 -1.12
N LEU A 32 1.25 -12.60 -1.42
CA LEU A 32 0.02 -13.09 -2.04
C LEU A 32 -1.19 -12.94 -1.10
N ASN A 33 -1.00 -13.24 0.18
CA ASN A 33 -2.03 -13.08 1.20
C ASN A 33 -2.38 -11.60 1.40
N GLU A 34 -1.40 -10.71 1.48
CA GLU A 34 -1.62 -9.27 1.58
C GLU A 34 -2.52 -8.78 0.44
N LYS A 35 -2.18 -9.11 -0.81
CA LYS A 35 -3.03 -8.77 -1.96
C LYS A 35 -4.43 -9.36 -1.79
N ARG A 36 -4.55 -10.66 -1.52
CA ARG A 36 -5.85 -11.36 -1.47
C ARG A 36 -6.76 -10.81 -0.38
N ILE A 37 -6.20 -10.52 0.81
CA ILE A 37 -6.94 -9.97 1.93
C ILE A 37 -7.38 -8.55 1.60
N LEU A 38 -6.48 -7.67 1.16
CA LEU A 38 -6.81 -6.29 0.80
C LEU A 38 -7.86 -6.18 -0.32
N GLN A 39 -7.93 -7.16 -1.22
CA GLN A 39 -8.98 -7.22 -2.25
C GLN A 39 -10.35 -7.65 -1.72
N ALA A 40 -10.41 -8.35 -0.58
CA ALA A 40 -11.62 -8.97 -0.05
C ALA A 40 -12.26 -8.17 1.09
N ILE A 41 -11.55 -7.20 1.66
CA ILE A 41 -12.02 -6.40 2.78
C ILE A 41 -12.56 -5.05 2.32
N ASP A 42 -13.63 -4.61 2.94
CA ASP A 42 -14.16 -3.26 2.81
C ASP A 42 -14.66 -2.79 4.17
N PHE A 43 -14.00 -1.78 4.73
CA PHE A 43 -14.33 -1.27 6.06
C PHE A 43 -13.83 0.18 6.21
N PRO A 44 -14.59 1.08 6.88
CA PRO A 44 -14.27 2.52 6.91
C PRO A 44 -12.90 2.90 7.47
N PHE A 45 -12.29 2.04 8.28
CA PHE A 45 -10.98 2.28 8.91
C PHE A 45 -9.84 1.47 8.28
N LEU A 46 -10.11 0.78 7.17
CA LEU A 46 -9.10 0.03 6.42
C LEU A 46 -8.87 0.69 5.07
N ILE A 47 -7.59 0.79 4.70
CA ILE A 47 -7.22 1.28 3.37
C ILE A 47 -7.69 0.30 2.30
N ARG A 48 -8.28 0.83 1.23
CA ARG A 48 -8.72 0.01 0.11
C ARG A 48 -7.60 -0.20 -0.91
N LEU A 49 -7.60 -1.38 -1.52
CA LEU A 49 -6.78 -1.70 -2.69
C LEU A 49 -7.59 -1.43 -3.95
N GLU A 50 -7.27 -0.33 -4.62
CA GLU A 50 -7.98 0.17 -5.79
C GLU A 50 -7.47 -0.49 -7.09
N TYR A 51 -6.16 -0.76 -7.16
CA TYR A 51 -5.53 -1.40 -8.32
C TYR A 51 -4.45 -2.40 -7.92
N SER A 52 -4.28 -3.48 -8.68
CA SER A 52 -3.09 -4.34 -8.58
C SER A 52 -2.64 -4.83 -9.94
N PHE A 53 -1.34 -4.77 -10.20
CA PHE A 53 -0.74 -5.23 -11.46
C PHE A 53 0.71 -5.66 -11.23
N LYS A 54 1.32 -6.27 -12.25
CA LYS A 54 2.71 -6.74 -12.21
C LYS A 54 3.35 -6.55 -13.58
N ASN A 55 4.66 -6.34 -13.59
CA ASN A 55 5.49 -6.53 -14.78
C ASN A 55 6.48 -7.67 -14.52
N GLU A 56 7.54 -7.82 -15.30
CA GLU A 56 8.52 -8.89 -15.13
C GLU A 56 9.27 -8.79 -13.79
N VAL A 57 9.59 -7.58 -13.34
CA VAL A 57 10.48 -7.31 -12.19
C VAL A 57 9.72 -7.03 -10.89
N TYR A 58 8.58 -6.34 -10.97
CA TYR A 58 7.88 -5.76 -9.82
C TYR A 58 6.41 -6.19 -9.75
N LEU A 59 5.89 -6.16 -8.51
CA LEU A 59 4.46 -6.15 -8.20
C LEU A 59 4.07 -4.74 -7.75
N PHE A 60 2.87 -4.32 -8.13
CA PHE A 60 2.34 -2.99 -7.85
C PHE A 60 0.98 -3.11 -7.18
N LEU A 61 0.82 -2.48 -6.02
CA LEU A 61 -0.45 -2.34 -5.31
C LEU A 61 -0.78 -0.85 -5.21
N GLY A 62 -1.84 -0.41 -5.89
CA GLY A 62 -2.37 0.94 -5.84
C GLY A 62 -3.41 1.05 -4.74
N LEU A 63 -3.03 1.66 -3.63
CA LEU A 63 -3.86 1.83 -2.44
C LEU A 63 -4.48 3.23 -2.43
N GLU A 64 -5.59 3.38 -1.72
CA GLU A 64 -6.13 4.70 -1.37
C GLU A 64 -5.06 5.60 -0.75
N TYR A 65 -5.01 6.86 -1.18
CA TYR A 65 -4.05 7.83 -0.64
C TYR A 65 -4.63 8.53 0.59
N VAL A 66 -3.93 8.40 1.73
CA VAL A 66 -4.26 9.11 2.97
C VAL A 66 -3.25 10.24 3.20
N SER A 67 -3.69 11.49 3.11
CA SER A 67 -2.84 12.68 3.20
C SER A 67 -2.42 13.06 4.62
N GLY A 68 -3.05 12.47 5.64
CA GLY A 68 -2.79 12.80 7.05
C GLY A 68 -1.39 12.41 7.55
N GLY A 69 -0.66 11.56 6.82
CA GLY A 69 0.64 11.02 7.24
C GLY A 69 0.51 9.94 8.32
N GLU A 70 1.64 9.54 8.89
CA GLU A 70 1.68 8.42 9.84
C GLU A 70 1.40 8.87 11.28
N MET A 71 0.50 8.17 11.97
CA MET A 71 0.23 8.36 13.41
C MET A 71 1.51 8.30 14.25
N PHE A 72 2.44 7.40 13.91
CA PHE A 72 3.73 7.28 14.58
C PHE A 72 4.55 8.58 14.54
N SER A 73 4.52 9.28 13.40
CA SER A 73 5.20 10.56 13.26
C SER A 73 4.61 11.64 14.16
N TYR A 74 3.29 11.65 14.36
CA TYR A 74 2.65 12.57 15.31
C TYR A 74 2.99 12.22 16.75
N LEU A 75 2.92 10.93 17.11
CA LEU A 75 3.25 10.47 18.45
C LEU A 75 4.69 10.84 18.82
N ARG A 76 5.65 10.59 17.93
CA ARG A 76 7.06 10.93 18.18
C ARG A 76 7.28 12.42 18.38
N ARG A 77 6.53 13.29 17.68
CA ARG A 77 6.62 14.75 17.84
C ARG A 77 5.95 15.26 19.12
N LYS A 78 4.82 14.67 19.53
CA LYS A 78 4.00 15.16 20.66
C LYS A 78 4.22 14.40 21.98
N GLY A 79 4.90 13.26 21.97
CA GLY A 79 5.12 12.38 23.12
C GLY A 79 3.91 11.50 23.47
N ARG A 80 2.72 12.09 23.61
CA ARG A 80 1.45 11.36 23.84
C ARG A 80 0.27 12.05 23.16
N PHE A 81 -0.75 11.27 22.82
CA PHE A 81 -2.07 11.81 22.49
C PHE A 81 -2.74 12.28 23.78
N ARG A 82 -3.43 13.43 23.74
CA ARG A 82 -4.26 13.93 24.85
C ARG A 82 -5.70 13.58 24.57
#